data_AF-A0A0A9A515-F1
#
_entry.id   AF-A0A0A9A515-F1
#
_cell.length_a   1.000
_cell.length_b   1.000
_cell.length_c   1.000
_cell.angle_alpha   90.00
_cell.angle_beta   90.00
_cell.angle_gamma   90.00
#
_symmetry.space_group_name_H-M   'P 1'
#
loop_
_entity.id
_entity.type
_entity.pdbx_description
1 polymer ?
#
loop_
_entity_poly.entity_id
_entity_poly.type
_entity_poly.pdbx_seq_one_letter_code
_entity_poly.pdbx_strand_id
1 'polypeptide(L)' 'MDREGVVKARRTVLAIQRYIKPKTPSTVELNVLEPCSRCHAA' A
#
# COMPACT_ATOMS: atom_id res chain seq x y z
N MET A 1 11.76 11.31 -1.77
CA MET A 1 11.30 10.33 -0.77
C MET A 1 12.52 9.55 -0.36
N ASP A 2 12.85 9.52 0.92
CA ASP A 2 14.01 8.77 1.41
C ASP A 2 13.70 7.26 1.43
N ARG A 3 14.76 6.45 1.56
CA ARG A 3 14.67 4.98 1.54
C ARG A 3 13.73 4.43 2.62
N GLU A 4 13.72 5.03 3.81
CA GLU A 4 12.82 4.62 4.89
C GLU A 4 11.36 4.87 4.50
N GLY A 5 11.08 6.03 3.89
CA GLY A 5 9.78 6.36 3.34
C GLY A 5 9.27 5.32 2.34
N VAL A 6 10.12 4.87 1.41
CA VAL A 6 9.76 3.83 0.42
C VAL A 6 9.48 2.49 1.08
N VAL A 7 10.31 2.07 2.03
CA VAL A 7 10.12 0.80 2.78
C VAL A 7 8.83 0.85 3.60
N LYS A 8 8.55 1.97 4.26
CA LYS A 8 7.33 2.18 5.05
C LYS A 8 6.09 2.13 4.16
N ALA A 9 6.11 2.79 3.01
CA ALA A 9 5.02 2.75 2.04
C ALA A 9 4.70 1.31 1.59
N ARG A 10 5.72 0.51 1.23
CA ARG A 10 5.54 -0.90 0.85
C ARG A 10 4.94 -1.74 1.99
N ARG A 11 5.46 -1.57 3.23
CA ARG A 11 4.90 -2.26 4.41
C ARG A 11 3.44 -1.87 4.67
N THR A 12 3.09 -0.61 4.47
CA THR A 12 1.72 -0.12 4.62
C THR A 12 0.79 -0.76 3.59
N VAL A 13 1.20 -0.87 2.33
CA VAL A 13 0.37 -1.54 1.30
C VAL A 13 0.07 -2.99 1.70
N LEU A 14 1.08 -3.73 2.16
CA LEU A 14 0.90 -5.09 2.66
C LEU A 14 -0.06 -5.15 3.88
N ALA A 15 0.06 -4.19 4.80
CA ALA A 15 -0.83 -4.11 5.96
C ALA A 15 -2.28 -3.81 5.55
N ILE A 16 -2.51 -2.90 4.60
CA ILE A 16 -3.84 -2.60 4.08
C ILE A 16 -4.44 -3.85 3.45
N GLN A 17 -3.71 -4.52 2.55
CA GLN A 17 -4.18 -5.73 1.88
C GLN A 17 -4.52 -6.85 2.87
N ARG A 18 -3.72 -7.01 3.94
CA ARG A 18 -3.91 -8.09 4.91
C ARG A 18 -4.98 -7.81 5.95
N TYR A 19 -5.09 -6.57 6.44
CA TYR A 19 -5.88 -6.26 7.63
C TYR A 19 -7.08 -5.34 7.36
N ILE A 20 -7.04 -4.55 6.29
CA ILE A 20 -8.09 -3.56 5.97
C ILE A 20 -8.98 -4.08 4.84
N LYS A 21 -8.40 -4.66 3.78
CA LYS A 21 -9.16 -5.19 2.64
C LYS A 21 -10.23 -6.22 3.08
N PRO A 22 -9.97 -7.17 3.99
CA PRO A 22 -11.01 -8.08 4.48
C PRO A 22 -12.12 -7.42 5.31
N LYS A 23 -11.86 -6.23 5.85
CA LYS A 23 -12.83 -5.44 6.63
C LYS A 23 -13.60 -4.43 5.78
N THR A 24 -13.23 -4.31 4.51
CA THR A 24 -13.89 -3.37 3.59
C THR A 24 -15.28 -3.92 3.26
N PRO A 25 -16.35 -3.12 3.43
CA PRO A 25 -17.68 -3.54 3.02
C PRO A 25 -17.72 -3.96 1.55
N SER A 26 -18.50 -4.98 1.21
CA SER A 26 -18.63 -5.47 -0.17
C SER A 26 -19.27 -4.46 -1.13
N THR A 27 -19.87 -3.39 -0.61
CA THR A 27 -20.46 -2.29 -1.37
C THR A 27 -19.42 -1.28 -1.89
N VAL A 28 -18.15 -1.42 -1.49
CA VAL A 28 -17.07 -0.52 -1.89
C VAL A 28 -15.86 -1.33 -2.36
N GLU A 29 -15.29 -0.93 -3.48
CA GLU A 29 -14.03 -1.49 -3.95
C GLU A 29 -12.85 -0.68 -3.38
N LEU A 30 -12.03 -1.33 -2.56
CA LEU A 30 -10.77 -0.74 -2.08
C LEU A 30 -9.60 -1.15 -2.98
N ASN A 31 -9.22 -0.23 -3.86
CA ASN A 31 -8.04 -0.36 -4.73
C ASN A 31 -6.78 0.15 -4.02
N VAL A 32 -5.81 -0.74 -3.80
CA VAL A 32 -4.53 -0.42 -3.14
C VAL A 32 -3.43 -0.49 -4.19
N LEU A 33 -2.78 0.64 -4.45
CA LEU A 33 -1.71 0.75 -5.44
C LEU A 33 -0.33 0.59 -4.78
N GLU A 34 0.57 -0.11 -5.47
CA GLU A 34 1.97 -0.18 -5.07
C GLU A 34 2.69 1.16 -5.29
N PRO A 35 3.73 1.48 -4.49
CA PRO A 35 4.58 2.64 -4.76
C PRO A 35 5.19 2.56 -6.17
N CYS A 36 5.17 3.68 -6.90
CA CYS A 36 5.73 3.72 -8.26
C CYS A 36 7.20 3.32 -8.26
N SER A 37 7.54 2.23 -8.95
CA SER A 37 8.92 1.74 -9.05
C SER A 37 9.87 2.70 -9.79
N ARG A 38 9.34 3.59 -10.63
CA ARG A 38 10.12 4.60 -11.36
C ARG A 38 10.36 5.89 -10.55
N CYS A 39 9.40 6.30 -9.74
CA CYS A 39 9.46 7.54 -8.97
C CYS A 39 9.94 7.33 -7.53
N HIS A 40 9.74 6.11 -7.00
CA HIS A 40 10.05 5.69 -5.64
C HIS A 40 10.87 4.40 -5.67
N ALA A 41 11.89 4.38 -6.53
CA ALA A 41 12.97 3.41 -6.45
C ALA A 41 13.72 3.64 -5.14
N ALA A 42 13.81 2.61 -4.30
CA ALA A 42 14.53 2.65 -3.03
C ALA A 42 16.04 2.58 -3.24
#